data_AF-A0A938F4K4-F1
#
_entry.id   AF-A0A938F4K4-F1
#
_cell.length_a   1.000
_cell.length_b   1.000
_cell.length_c   1.000
_cell.angle_alpha   90.00
_cell.angle_beta   90.00
_cell.angle_gamma   90.00
#
_symmetry.space_group_name_H-M   'P 1'
#
loop_
_entity.id
_entity.type
_entity.pdbx_description
1 polymer ?
#
loop_
_entity_poly.entity_id
_entity_poly.type
_entity_poly.pdbx_seq_one_letter_code
_entity_poly.pdbx_strand_id
1 'polypeptide(L)'
;MDASTAILWKSYKQNEDTYYRDKLIMNYQPFLKKIVNTIYLKLPKTVDFFDLENYAYIGLLDAIKKFDLSRNIKFETYASYRIKGAVIDGIRKQDWLSRTMRSKYKSADEENPEQIQFSETVYGGQEVMRYHGYKKENYSDKTCCH
;
A
#
# COMPACT_ATOMS: atom_id res chain seq x y z
N MET A 1 -11.43 14.60 -8.87
CA MET A 1 -10.02 15.04 -8.84
C MET A 1 -10.06 16.54 -8.95
N ASP A 2 -9.29 17.26 -8.13
CA ASP A 2 -9.17 18.71 -8.26
C ASP A 2 -8.51 19.07 -9.61
N ALA A 3 -8.93 20.18 -10.22
CA ALA A 3 -8.48 20.59 -11.55
C ALA A 3 -6.95 20.80 -11.62
N SER A 4 -6.35 21.36 -10.56
CA SER A 4 -4.91 21.58 -10.47
C SER A 4 -4.13 20.26 -10.36
N THR A 5 -4.72 19.25 -9.71
CA THR A 5 -4.11 17.92 -9.58
C THR A 5 -4.11 17.17 -10.91
N ALA A 6 -5.16 17.31 -11.71
CA ALA A 6 -5.24 16.68 -13.03
C ALA A 6 -4.14 17.19 -13.99
N ILE A 7 -3.81 18.48 -13.92
CA ILE A 7 -2.73 19.10 -14.70
C ILE A 7 -1.38 18.50 -14.30
N LEU A 8 -1.10 18.39 -12.99
CA LEU A 8 0.15 17.79 -12.49
C LEU A 8 0.32 16.35 -12.96
N TRP A 9 -0.75 15.55 -12.95
CA TRP A 9 -0.73 14.19 -13.45
C TRP A 9 -0.43 14.10 -14.95
N LYS A 10 -1.05 14.97 -15.75
CA LYS A 10 -0.81 15.01 -17.19
C LYS A 10 0.64 15.37 -17.50
N SER A 11 1.19 16.38 -16.82
CA SER A 11 2.59 16.78 -16.99
C SER A 11 3.58 15.70 -16.53
N TYR A 12 3.27 15.03 -15.40
CA TYR A 12 4.09 13.92 -14.91
C TYR A 12 4.10 12.75 -15.89
N LYS A 13 2.95 12.37 -16.47
CA LYS A 13 2.87 11.23 -17.41
C LYS A 13 3.49 11.51 -18.78
N GLN A 14 3.69 12.77 -19.14
CA GLN A 14 4.35 13.12 -20.41
C GLN A 14 5.87 13.07 -20.32
N ASN A 15 6.45 13.53 -19.20
CA ASN A 15 7.90 13.75 -19.10
C ASN A 15 8.58 12.92 -18.00
N GLU A 16 7.81 12.23 -17.14
CA GLU A 16 8.27 11.52 -15.93
C GLU A 16 9.18 12.35 -15.01
N ASP A 17 9.06 13.68 -15.08
CA ASP A 17 9.93 14.60 -14.35
C ASP A 17 9.72 14.47 -12.84
N THR A 18 10.85 14.39 -12.14
CA THR A 18 10.96 14.46 -10.68
C THR A 18 10.24 15.66 -10.07
N TYR A 19 10.25 16.82 -10.73
CA TYR A 19 9.57 18.02 -10.23
C TYR A 19 8.06 17.80 -10.05
N TYR A 20 7.38 17.28 -11.07
CA TYR A 20 5.94 17.01 -10.99
C TYR A 20 5.62 15.87 -10.04
N ARG A 21 6.48 14.85 -9.99
CA ARG A 21 6.36 13.74 -9.04
C ARG A 21 6.40 14.25 -7.60
N ASP A 22 7.35 15.12 -7.26
CA ASP A 22 7.52 15.63 -5.92
C ASP A 22 6.34 16.54 -5.53
N LYS A 23 5.82 17.34 -6.47
CA LYS A 23 4.57 18.09 -6.28
C LYS A 23 3.36 17.18 -6.04
N LEU A 24 3.24 16.07 -6.77
CA LEU A 24 2.19 15.08 -6.52
C LEU A 24 2.32 14.47 -5.12
N ILE A 25 3.53 14.12 -4.70
CA ILE A 25 3.79 13.60 -3.34
C ILE A 25 3.35 14.62 -2.29
N MET A 26 3.71 15.89 -2.43
CA MET A 26 3.29 16.95 -1.51
C MET A 26 1.77 17.09 -1.44
N ASN A 27 1.07 17.04 -2.57
CA ASN A 27 -0.40 17.11 -2.61
C ASN A 27 -1.06 15.93 -1.89
N TYR A 28 -0.49 14.72 -1.98
CA TYR A 28 -1.01 13.52 -1.34
C TYR A 28 -0.47 13.27 0.07
N GLN A 29 0.45 14.10 0.57
CA GLN A 29 1.01 14.02 1.92
C GLN A 29 -0.06 14.01 3.04
N PRO A 30 -1.11 14.86 3.04
CA PRO A 30 -2.14 14.80 4.09
C PRO A 30 -2.98 13.51 4.01
N PHE A 31 -3.18 12.97 2.81
CA PHE A 31 -3.86 11.69 2.61
C PHE A 31 -3.02 10.52 3.16
N LEU A 32 -1.72 10.51 2.88
CA LEU A 32 -0.79 9.51 3.41
C LEU A 32 -0.78 9.52 4.93
N LYS A 33 -0.66 10.69 5.57
CA LYS A 33 -0.65 10.80 7.04
C LYS A 33 -1.92 10.23 7.68
N LYS A 34 -3.10 10.45 7.08
CA LYS A 34 -4.37 9.87 7.57
C LYS A 34 -4.33 8.35 7.55
N ILE A 35 -3.79 7.75 6.49
CA ILE A 35 -3.65 6.28 6.39
C ILE A 35 -2.68 5.76 7.45
N VAL A 36 -1.49 6.35 7.54
CA VAL A 36 -0.45 5.92 8.49
C VAL A 36 -0.98 6.01 9.92
N ASN A 37 -1.63 7.11 10.28
CA ASN A 37 -2.23 7.28 11.60
C ASN A 37 -3.26 6.18 11.91
N THR A 38 -4.10 5.83 10.93
CA THR A 38 -5.11 4.76 11.08
C THR A 38 -4.47 3.39 11.32
N ILE A 39 -3.32 3.12 10.70
CA ILE A 39 -2.57 1.88 10.90
C ILE A 39 -1.87 1.91 12.27
N TYR A 40 -1.20 3.01 12.60
CA TYR A 40 -0.45 3.19 13.85
C TYR A 40 -1.33 2.98 15.09
N LEU A 41 -2.58 3.46 15.09
CA LEU A 41 -3.53 3.25 16.18
C LEU A 41 -3.85 1.78 16.47
N LYS A 42 -3.59 0.86 15.53
CA LYS A 42 -3.84 -0.58 15.67
C LYS A 42 -2.58 -1.38 16.04
N LEU A 43 -1.42 -0.73 16.09
CA LEU A 43 -0.13 -1.38 16.32
C LEU A 43 0.30 -1.24 17.78
N PRO A 44 1.12 -2.18 18.30
CA PRO A 44 1.74 -2.04 19.60
C PRO A 44 2.68 -0.83 19.63
N LYS A 45 2.86 -0.24 20.82
CA LYS A 45 3.71 0.95 21.05
C LYS A 45 5.21 0.76 20.76
N THR A 46 5.62 -0.45 20.39
CA THR A 46 7.00 -0.80 20.03
C THR A 46 7.37 -0.35 18.62
N VAL A 47 6.39 -0.07 17.76
CA VAL A 47 6.61 0.36 16.37
C VAL A 47 6.75 1.88 16.32
N ASP A 48 7.80 2.38 15.66
CA ASP A 48 7.98 3.82 15.47
C ASP A 48 7.06 4.36 14.35
N PHE A 49 6.47 5.52 14.60
CA PHE A 49 5.65 6.23 13.63
C PHE A 49 6.45 6.67 12.41
N PHE A 50 7.70 7.13 12.61
CA PHE A 50 8.54 7.62 11.50
C PHE A 50 8.89 6.50 10.51
N ASP A 51 9.14 5.29 11.00
CA ASP A 51 9.39 4.12 10.15
C ASP A 51 8.15 3.76 9.31
N LEU A 52 6.96 3.79 9.91
CA LEU A 52 5.70 3.60 9.18
C LEU A 52 5.49 4.66 8.10
N GLU A 53 5.79 5.92 8.40
CA GLU A 53 5.67 7.02 7.45
C GLU A 53 6.61 6.82 6.25
N ASN A 54 7.86 6.41 6.50
CA ASN A 54 8.83 6.09 5.46
C ASN A 54 8.36 4.96 4.53
N TYR A 55 7.85 3.85 5.08
CA TYR A 55 7.29 2.76 4.27
C TYR A 55 6.07 3.21 3.46
N ALA A 56 5.23 4.06 4.04
CA ALA A 56 4.08 4.61 3.35
C ALA A 56 4.51 5.49 2.16
N TYR A 57 5.55 6.31 2.30
CA TYR A 57 6.08 7.12 1.20
C TYR A 57 6.61 6.28 0.06
N ILE A 58 7.32 5.18 0.36
CA ILE A 58 7.78 4.23 -0.66
C ILE A 58 6.58 3.64 -1.43
N GLY A 59 5.52 3.24 -0.71
CA GLY A 59 4.29 2.74 -1.32
C GLY A 59 3.55 3.77 -2.17
N LEU A 60 3.49 5.03 -1.71
CA LEU A 60 2.90 6.14 -2.46
C LEU A 60 3.69 6.44 -3.74
N LEU A 61 5.02 6.47 -3.66
CA LEU A 61 5.89 6.69 -4.82
C LEU A 61 5.67 5.61 -5.89
N ASP A 62 5.61 4.35 -5.47
CA ASP A 62 5.33 3.23 -6.39
C ASP A 62 3.93 3.31 -6.98
N ALA A 63 2.94 3.73 -6.18
CA ALA A 63 1.58 3.98 -6.65
C ALA A 63 1.56 5.09 -7.70
N ILE A 64 2.29 6.20 -7.50
CA ILE A 64 2.35 7.31 -8.45
C ILE A 64 2.92 6.86 -9.79
N LYS A 65 4.02 6.10 -9.75
CA LYS A 65 4.67 5.58 -10.95
C LYS A 65 3.71 4.68 -11.74
N LYS A 66 3.06 3.72 -11.07
CA LYS A 66 2.24 2.67 -11.70
C LYS A 66 0.78 3.06 -11.96
N PHE A 67 0.33 4.20 -11.47
CA PHE A 67 -1.04 4.63 -11.67
C PHE A 67 -1.30 4.96 -13.14
N ASP A 68 -2.46 4.55 -13.62
CA ASP A 68 -2.90 4.74 -14.99
C ASP A 68 -4.12 5.66 -14.99
N LEU A 69 -3.98 6.80 -15.68
CA LEU A 69 -5.02 7.84 -15.77
C LEU A 69 -6.21 7.42 -16.63
N SER A 70 -6.07 6.39 -17.46
CA SER A 70 -7.18 5.86 -18.26
C SER A 70 -8.18 5.07 -17.42
N ARG A 71 -7.74 4.57 -16.26
CA ARG A 71 -8.63 3.89 -15.32
C ARG A 71 -9.51 4.94 -14.66
N ASN A 72 -10.83 4.82 -14.85
CA ASN A 72 -11.83 5.73 -14.27
C ASN A 72 -12.02 5.54 -12.75
N ILE A 73 -10.92 5.42 -12.01
CA ILE A 73 -10.85 5.26 -10.56
C ILE A 73 -10.07 6.41 -9.95
N LYS A 74 -10.46 6.81 -8.73
CA LYS A 74 -9.70 7.82 -7.99
C LYS A 74 -8.33 7.27 -7.60
N PHE A 75 -7.29 8.11 -7.71
CA PHE A 75 -5.95 7.73 -7.29
C PHE A 75 -5.90 7.34 -5.81
N GLU A 76 -6.62 8.04 -4.94
CA GLU A 76 -6.63 7.72 -3.50
C GLU A 76 -7.09 6.28 -3.23
N THR A 77 -8.10 5.80 -3.98
CA THR A 77 -8.58 4.43 -3.88
C THR A 77 -7.46 3.44 -4.18
N TYR A 78 -6.79 3.60 -5.32
CA TYR A 78 -5.67 2.74 -5.72
C TYR A 78 -4.48 2.83 -4.76
N ALA A 79 -4.06 4.05 -4.42
CA ALA A 79 -2.91 4.32 -3.58
C ALA A 79 -3.09 3.76 -2.16
N SER A 80 -4.31 3.78 -1.62
CA SER A 80 -4.58 3.27 -0.26
C SER A 80 -4.13 1.81 -0.09
N TYR A 81 -4.34 0.96 -1.11
CA TYR A 81 -3.92 -0.44 -1.10
C TYR A 81 -2.39 -0.58 -1.20
N ARG A 82 -1.75 0.23 -2.05
CA ARG A 82 -0.29 0.20 -2.25
C ARG A 82 0.45 0.65 -0.98
N ILE A 83 -0.01 1.74 -0.37
CA ILE A 83 0.54 2.29 0.86
C ILE A 83 0.43 1.26 1.99
N LYS A 84 -0.76 0.70 2.21
CA LYS A 84 -0.97 -0.35 3.24
C LYS A 84 -0.07 -1.56 2.99
N GLY A 85 0.03 -2.02 1.74
CA GLY A 85 0.90 -3.14 1.37
C GLY A 85 2.37 -2.86 1.68
N ALA A 86 2.88 -1.67 1.34
CA ALA A 86 4.26 -1.27 1.60
C ALA A 86 4.55 -1.16 3.10
N VAL A 87 3.62 -0.63 3.89
CA VAL A 87 3.76 -0.56 5.36
C VAL A 87 3.81 -1.96 5.97
N ILE A 88 2.90 -2.86 5.57
CA ILE A 88 2.88 -4.24 6.08
C ILE A 88 4.17 -4.98 5.69
N ASP A 89 4.66 -4.80 4.47
CA ASP A 89 5.91 -5.41 4.01
C ASP A 89 7.14 -4.83 4.72
N GLY A 90 7.14 -3.51 4.97
CA GLY A 90 8.17 -2.82 5.72
C GLY A 90 8.26 -3.30 7.17
N ILE A 91 7.11 -3.37 7.85
CA ILE A 91 7.01 -3.96 9.19
C ILE A 91 7.57 -5.37 9.15
N ARG A 92 7.11 -6.26 8.26
CA ARG A 92 7.62 -7.65 8.17
C ARG A 92 9.14 -7.76 7.97
N LYS A 93 9.78 -6.76 7.38
CA LYS A 93 11.23 -6.73 7.15
C LYS A 93 12.02 -6.28 8.38
N GLN A 94 11.51 -5.31 9.13
CA GLN A 94 12.08 -4.91 10.44
C GLN A 94 11.73 -5.93 11.53
N ASP A 95 10.48 -6.34 11.54
CA ASP A 95 9.90 -7.42 12.31
C ASP A 95 10.25 -8.78 11.70
N TRP A 96 11.52 -9.15 11.87
CA TRP A 96 11.85 -10.54 12.22
C TRP A 96 11.23 -10.95 13.58
N LEU A 97 10.43 -10.08 14.26
CA LEU A 97 9.78 -10.23 15.58
C LEU A 97 10.17 -11.52 16.23
N SER A 98 11.27 -11.42 16.97
CA SER A 98 11.98 -12.51 17.64
C SER A 98 11.12 -13.76 17.80
N ARG A 99 11.67 -14.92 17.40
CA ARG A 99 11.10 -16.25 17.69
C ARG A 99 10.50 -16.37 19.11
N THR A 100 11.02 -15.59 20.06
CA THR A 100 10.56 -15.43 21.44
C THR A 100 9.14 -14.87 21.61
N MET A 101 8.66 -13.93 20.78
CA MET A 101 7.28 -13.40 20.84
C MET A 101 6.27 -14.42 20.33
N ARG A 102 6.61 -15.25 19.33
CA ARG A 102 5.76 -16.39 18.91
C ARG A 102 5.62 -17.46 19.99
N SER A 103 6.66 -17.70 20.80
CA SER A 103 6.59 -18.72 21.84
C SER A 103 5.60 -18.36 22.95
N LYS A 104 5.38 -17.07 23.24
CA LYS A 104 4.36 -16.64 24.22
C LYS A 104 2.93 -16.78 23.70
N TYR A 105 2.71 -16.78 22.38
CA TYR A 105 1.41 -17.14 21.81
C TYR A 105 1.23 -18.66 21.72
N LYS A 106 2.30 -19.40 21.41
CA LYS A 106 2.24 -20.88 21.35
C LYS A 106 2.00 -21.58 22.68
N SER A 107 2.28 -20.91 23.81
CA SER A 107 1.98 -21.43 25.16
C SER A 107 0.62 -20.99 25.70
N ALA A 108 -0.10 -20.12 24.99
CA ALA A 108 -1.47 -19.72 25.32
C ALA A 108 -2.52 -20.40 24.41
N ASP A 109 -2.09 -21.02 23.30
CA ASP A 109 -2.94 -21.68 22.30
C ASP A 109 -3.12 -23.20 22.53
N GLU A 110 -2.58 -23.79 23.62
CA GLU A 110 -2.85 -25.20 23.96
C GLU A 110 -4.22 -25.42 24.63
N GLU A 111 -4.94 -24.35 24.99
CA GLU A 111 -6.35 -24.41 25.39
C GLU A 111 -7.21 -23.65 24.36
N ASN A 112 -7.89 -24.42 23.50
CA ASN A 112 -9.02 -24.04 22.64
C ASN A 112 -8.71 -23.59 21.17
N PRO A 113 -8.61 -24.53 20.21
CA PRO A 113 -8.29 -24.23 18.80
C PRO A 113 -9.47 -23.76 17.91
N GLU A 114 -10.60 -23.28 18.44
CA GLU A 114 -11.80 -23.07 17.59
C GLU A 114 -12.28 -21.64 17.32
N GLN A 115 -11.65 -20.57 17.83
CA GLN A 115 -12.17 -19.21 17.60
C GLN A 115 -11.09 -18.15 17.35
N ILE A 116 -10.55 -18.11 16.13
CA ILE A 116 -10.08 -16.85 15.54
C ILE A 116 -10.89 -16.61 14.26
N GLN A 117 -12.13 -16.19 14.47
CA GLN A 117 -12.98 -15.67 13.41
C GLN A 117 -12.37 -14.34 12.96
N PHE A 118 -11.65 -14.37 11.84
CA PHE A 118 -11.17 -13.18 11.16
C PHE A 118 -12.41 -12.40 10.68
N SER A 119 -12.87 -11.45 11.48
CA SER A 119 -14.09 -10.70 11.18
C SER A 119 -13.87 -9.87 9.92
N GLU A 120 -14.42 -10.35 8.81
CA GLU A 120 -14.80 -9.53 7.68
C GLU A 120 -15.75 -8.44 8.18
N THR A 121 -15.42 -7.18 7.97
CA THR A 121 -16.44 -6.13 7.98
C THR A 121 -16.17 -5.13 6.85
N VAL A 122 -16.75 -5.48 5.71
CA VAL A 122 -17.55 -4.67 4.79
C VAL A 122 -17.27 -3.15 4.78
N TYR A 123 -16.63 -2.68 3.71
CA TYR A 123 -16.81 -1.30 3.24
C TYR A 123 -17.67 -1.33 1.98
N GLY A 124 -18.97 -1.09 2.17
CA GLY A 124 -19.91 -0.53 1.20
C GLY A 124 -19.82 -1.00 -0.25
N GLY A 125 -20.40 -2.16 -0.55
CA GLY A 125 -21.27 -2.32 -1.73
C GLY A 125 -20.66 -2.48 -3.12
N GLN A 126 -19.37 -2.76 -3.30
CA GLN A 126 -18.83 -3.24 -4.57
C GLN A 126 -17.77 -4.32 -4.36
N GLU A 127 -18.00 -5.50 -4.95
CA GLU A 127 -17.03 -6.59 -5.02
C GLU A 127 -15.72 -6.10 -5.63
N VAL A 128 -14.60 -6.30 -4.92
CA VAL A 128 -13.25 -5.99 -5.43
C VAL A 128 -12.35 -7.21 -5.31
N MET A 129 -11.76 -7.56 -6.46
CA MET A 129 -11.13 -8.84 -6.77
C MET A 129 -10.04 -9.32 -5.80
N ARG A 130 -10.09 -10.63 -5.54
CA ARG A 130 -9.10 -11.43 -4.80
C ARG A 130 -7.89 -11.72 -5.70
N TYR A 131 -6.77 -11.02 -5.50
CA TYR A 131 -5.50 -11.42 -6.12
C TYR A 131 -4.79 -12.47 -5.26
N HIS A 132 -5.21 -13.73 -5.41
CA HIS A 132 -4.37 -14.88 -5.09
C HIS A 132 -3.56 -15.25 -6.34
N GLY A 133 -2.24 -15.35 -6.20
CA GLY A 133 -1.37 -16.08 -7.14
C GLY A 133 -1.16 -15.42 -8.51
N TYR A 134 -0.15 -14.56 -8.62
CA TYR A 134 0.49 -14.35 -9.92
C TYR A 134 1.62 -15.38 -10.08
N LYS A 135 1.35 -16.45 -10.84
CA LYS A 135 2.37 -17.11 -11.65
C LYS A 135 2.89 -16.06 -12.63
N LYS A 136 4.22 -15.94 -12.75
CA LYS A 136 4.86 -15.26 -13.89
C LYS A 136 4.38 -15.95 -15.16
N GLU A 137 3.57 -15.29 -15.96
CA GLU A 137 3.48 -15.59 -17.38
C GLU A 137 4.38 -14.61 -18.13
N ASN A 138 5.26 -15.20 -18.93
CA ASN A 138 6.25 -14.53 -19.75
C ASN A 138 5.55 -13.59 -20.73
N TYR A 139 5.78 -12.29 -20.60
CA TYR A 139 5.51 -11.36 -21.68
C TYR A 139 6.74 -11.41 -22.60
N SER A 140 6.71 -12.35 -23.55
CA SER A 140 7.66 -12.35 -24.66
C SER A 140 7.36 -11.15 -25.54
N ASP A 141 8.36 -10.30 -25.70
CA ASP A 141 8.40 -9.21 -26.66
C ASP A 141 7.81 -9.61 -28.02
N LYS A 142 6.77 -8.89 -28.42
CA LYS A 142 6.41 -8.60 -29.80
C LYS A 142 6.18 -7.10 -29.77
N THR A 143 7.02 -6.22 -30.34
CA THR A 143 7.51 -6.21 -31.72
C THR A 143 8.57 -5.10 -31.83
N CYS A 144 9.73 -5.36 -32.43
CA CYS A 144 10.56 -4.37 -33.12
C CYS A 144 11.52 -5.15 -34.04
N CYS A 145 11.17 -5.33 -35.32
CA CYS A 145 11.60 -4.50 -36.47
C CYS A 145 12.89 -5.01 -37.14
N HIS A 146 12.70 -5.50 -38.37
CA HIS A 146 13.65 -5.78 -39.47
C HIS A 146 14.70 -6.88 -39.29
#